data_AF-A0A9X3W4X3-F1
#
_entry.id   AF-A0A9X3W4X3-F1
#
_cell.length_a   1.000
_cell.length_b   1.000
_cell.length_c   1.000
_cell.angle_alpha   90.00
_cell.angle_beta   90.00
_cell.angle_gamma   90.00
#
_symmetry.space_group_name_H-M   'P 1'
#
loop_
_entity.id
_entity.type
_entity.pdbx_description
1 polymer ?
#
loop_
_entity_poly.entity_id
_entity_poly.type
_entity_poly.pdbx_seq_one_letter_code
_entity_poly.pdbx_strand_id
1 'polypeptide(L)'
;MSKKIYISYTDIQNFLNDYFAQNKNTASMFDAVFNLYNCHQYTYQPKELDLPESKLTNVQKLYQKLGQLSIEVTPIIKGIQGKQLHTTISETTFFPKTKDATILLQFQNEKSQMHHHDYFEMNLVLQGQMQATCSNEKMMLKAGDFIIISPYTKHQLHIFEDSIVVCITIRKSTFDEAFFNLLKNDDLISAFFKQNLYSSEQNFLLFSVPINYQLLETIQNIFITAYSITSQANTICCAYISILLSYALQGLTNPETFASHKKNLTNKMATIINLIEEQANTITLGALAQKFNYDKAYLGKLIFKSSGYSFNYLRNYYRIKKSCQLLQFTDHSIAEISNLTGYSSPNHFERCFHQIIKISPSQYRKNNR
;
A
#
# COMPACT_ATOMS: atom_id res chain seq x y z
N MET A 1 12.28 -36.37 2.88
CA MET A 1 12.12 -34.91 3.04
C MET A 1 12.91 -34.46 4.26
N SER A 2 13.80 -33.49 4.12
CA SER A 2 14.43 -32.83 5.27
C SER A 2 13.36 -32.23 6.20
N LYS A 3 13.50 -32.41 7.52
CA LYS A 3 12.59 -31.79 8.49
C LYS A 3 12.67 -30.25 8.38
N LYS A 4 11.51 -29.59 8.46
CA LYS A 4 11.45 -28.13 8.60
C LYS A 4 11.85 -27.73 10.02
N ILE A 5 12.50 -26.59 10.13
CA ILE A 5 13.07 -26.00 11.33
C ILE A 5 12.37 -24.66 11.54
N TYR A 6 11.94 -24.43 12.77
CA TYR A 6 11.24 -23.24 13.20
C TYR A 6 11.91 -22.60 14.40
N ILE A 7 11.91 -21.27 14.45
CA ILE A 7 12.38 -20.48 15.59
C ILE A 7 11.28 -19.47 15.94
N SER A 8 11.06 -19.18 17.22
CA SER A 8 10.04 -18.21 17.60
C SER A 8 10.49 -16.78 17.24
N TYR A 9 9.54 -15.91 16.90
CA TYR A 9 9.81 -14.49 16.67
C TYR A 9 10.50 -13.87 17.90
N THR A 10 10.00 -14.15 19.11
CA THR A 10 10.56 -13.64 20.36
C THR A 10 12.03 -14.04 20.55
N ASP A 11 12.42 -15.27 20.23
CA ASP A 11 13.83 -15.70 20.39
C ASP A 11 14.76 -14.92 19.46
N ILE A 12 14.34 -14.71 18.20
CA ILE A 12 15.10 -13.89 17.24
C ILE A 12 15.17 -12.45 17.72
N GLN A 13 14.04 -11.87 18.15
CA GLN A 13 13.98 -10.49 18.61
C GLN A 13 14.83 -10.26 19.88
N ASN A 14 14.83 -11.21 20.82
CA ASN A 14 15.65 -11.15 22.03
C ASN A 14 17.13 -11.18 21.67
N PHE A 15 17.56 -12.07 20.78
CA PHE A 15 18.94 -12.10 20.30
C PHE A 15 19.37 -10.76 19.71
N LEU A 16 18.54 -10.15 18.85
CA LEU A 16 18.84 -8.87 18.22
C LEU A 16 18.98 -7.74 19.26
N ASN A 17 18.07 -7.70 20.23
CA ASN A 17 18.10 -6.72 21.32
C ASN A 17 19.33 -6.89 22.22
N ASP A 18 19.65 -8.12 22.62
CA ASP A 18 20.82 -8.42 23.45
C ASP A 18 22.11 -8.06 22.72
N TYR A 19 22.21 -8.40 21.43
CA TYR A 19 23.34 -8.05 20.59
C TYR A 19 23.53 -6.53 20.50
N PHE A 20 22.44 -5.78 20.28
CA PHE A 20 22.48 -4.32 20.24
C PHE A 20 22.88 -3.70 21.58
N ALA A 21 22.31 -4.19 22.68
CA ALA A 21 22.60 -3.71 24.03
C ALA A 21 24.08 -3.87 24.39
N GLN A 22 24.68 -5.02 24.05
CA GLN A 22 26.07 -5.38 24.36
C GLN A 22 27.08 -4.69 23.43
N ASN A 23 26.84 -4.67 22.13
CA ASN A 23 27.84 -4.25 21.13
C ASN A 23 27.68 -2.80 20.67
N LYS A 24 26.56 -2.15 21.01
CA LYS A 24 26.16 -0.84 20.44
C LYS A 24 26.16 -0.84 18.90
N ASN A 25 25.89 -2.01 18.32
CA ASN A 25 25.83 -2.27 16.89
C ASN A 25 24.73 -3.30 16.61
N THR A 26 24.18 -3.31 15.40
CA THR A 26 23.05 -4.17 15.03
C THR A 26 23.53 -5.48 14.37
N ALA A 27 22.88 -6.60 14.68
CA ALA A 27 23.02 -7.88 13.97
C ALA A 27 21.86 -8.05 12.96
N SER A 28 22.05 -8.87 11.93
CA SER A 28 20.97 -9.21 10.99
C SER A 28 20.11 -10.36 11.50
N MET A 29 18.90 -10.53 10.96
CA MET A 29 18.07 -11.74 11.22
C MET A 29 18.85 -13.03 10.90
N PHE A 30 19.70 -13.02 9.88
CA PHE A 30 20.53 -14.18 9.53
C PHE A 30 21.51 -14.56 10.64
N ASP A 31 22.20 -13.56 11.21
CA ASP A 31 23.12 -13.78 12.33
C ASP A 31 22.39 -14.40 13.53
N ALA A 32 21.19 -13.89 13.84
CA ALA A 32 20.34 -14.41 14.89
C ALA A 32 19.92 -15.87 14.63
N VAL A 33 19.40 -16.15 13.43
CA VAL A 33 18.96 -17.49 13.04
C VAL A 33 20.11 -18.49 13.10
N PHE A 34 21.31 -18.13 12.60
CA PHE A 34 22.47 -19.02 12.65
C PHE A 34 22.94 -19.27 14.08
N ASN A 35 22.97 -18.23 14.92
CA ASN A 35 23.34 -18.39 16.31
C ASN A 35 22.37 -19.34 17.05
N LEU A 36 21.06 -19.06 16.98
CA LEU A 36 20.02 -19.86 17.61
C LEU A 36 20.02 -21.31 17.09
N TYR A 37 20.23 -21.51 15.79
CA TYR A 37 20.37 -22.85 15.21
C TYR A 37 21.57 -23.61 15.78
N ASN A 38 22.75 -22.98 15.83
CA ASN A 38 23.96 -23.59 16.39
C ASN A 38 23.82 -23.87 17.91
N CYS A 39 23.08 -23.03 18.63
CA CYS A 39 22.75 -23.23 20.05
C CYS A 39 21.59 -24.22 20.28
N HIS A 40 21.04 -24.83 19.21
CA HIS A 40 19.95 -25.80 19.27
C HIS A 40 18.65 -25.22 19.84
N GLN A 41 18.44 -23.91 19.69
CA GLN A 41 17.24 -23.17 20.10
C GLN A 41 16.24 -23.09 18.94
N TYR A 42 15.68 -24.24 18.56
CA TYR A 42 14.71 -24.36 17.48
C TYR A 42 13.77 -25.56 17.69
N THR A 43 12.67 -25.61 16.94
CA THR A 43 11.72 -26.73 16.93
C THR A 43 11.54 -27.32 15.53
N TYR A 44 11.07 -28.56 15.45
CA TYR A 44 10.68 -29.21 14.18
C TYR A 44 9.17 -29.12 13.89
N GLN A 45 8.40 -28.64 14.87
CA GLN A 45 6.96 -28.45 14.81
C GLN A 45 6.70 -26.95 14.96
N PRO A 46 5.95 -26.32 14.05
CA PRO A 46 5.57 -24.93 14.24
C PRO A 46 4.72 -24.83 15.50
N LYS A 47 4.99 -23.84 16.34
CA LYS A 47 4.08 -23.51 17.44
C LYS A 47 2.81 -22.94 16.81
N GLU A 48 1.68 -23.59 17.09
CA GLU A 48 0.39 -23.09 16.61
C GLU A 48 0.12 -21.69 17.16
N LEU A 49 -0.43 -20.86 16.30
CA LEU A 49 -0.77 -19.50 16.63
C LEU A 49 -2.07 -19.51 17.45
N ASP A 50 -1.94 -19.54 18.78
CA ASP A 50 -3.07 -19.40 19.72
C ASP A 50 -3.52 -17.92 19.79
N LEU A 51 -4.10 -17.45 18.68
CA LEU A 51 -4.83 -16.19 18.66
C LEU A 51 -6.25 -16.45 19.15
N PRO A 52 -6.74 -15.69 20.15
CA PRO A 52 -8.09 -15.86 20.65
C PRO A 52 -9.11 -15.57 19.53
N GLU A 53 -10.22 -16.29 19.50
CA GLU A 53 -11.37 -15.94 18.65
C GLU A 53 -11.95 -14.57 19.03
N SER A 54 -11.75 -14.14 20.27
CA SER A 54 -12.15 -12.81 20.73
C SER A 54 -11.26 -11.70 20.14
N LYS A 55 -11.89 -10.57 19.85
CA LYS A 55 -11.26 -9.41 19.21
C LYS A 55 -10.11 -8.85 20.06
N LEU A 56 -8.91 -8.80 19.48
CA LEU A 56 -7.79 -8.08 20.09
C LEU A 56 -7.88 -6.60 19.76
N THR A 57 -8.46 -5.83 20.68
CA THR A 57 -8.64 -4.37 20.52
C THR A 57 -7.40 -3.55 20.91
N ASN A 58 -6.31 -4.21 21.33
CA ASN A 58 -5.10 -3.56 21.85
C ASN A 58 -3.85 -4.09 21.14
N VAL A 59 -3.06 -3.17 20.57
CA VAL A 59 -1.80 -3.43 19.86
C VAL A 59 -0.82 -4.24 20.70
N GLN A 60 -0.69 -3.96 22.00
CA GLN A 60 0.22 -4.68 22.88
C GLN A 60 -0.19 -6.14 23.09
N LYS A 61 -1.50 -6.39 23.25
CA LYS A 61 -2.01 -7.77 23.35
C LYS A 61 -1.79 -8.54 22.05
N LEU A 62 -1.99 -7.87 20.91
CA LEU A 62 -1.69 -8.46 19.60
C LEU A 62 -0.20 -8.81 19.50
N TYR A 63 0.70 -7.89 19.80
CA TYR A 63 2.15 -8.13 19.78
C TYR A 63 2.59 -9.28 20.68
N GLN A 64 2.08 -9.35 21.92
CA GLN A 64 2.38 -10.44 22.86
C GLN A 64 1.98 -11.82 22.32
N LYS A 65 0.84 -11.91 21.61
CA LYS A 65 0.40 -13.16 20.98
C LYS A 65 1.24 -13.49 19.74
N LEU A 66 1.49 -12.50 18.90
CA LEU A 66 2.29 -12.67 17.68
C LEU A 66 3.77 -13.00 17.97
N GLY A 67 4.33 -12.58 19.11
CA GLY A 67 5.69 -12.96 19.49
C GLY A 67 5.91 -14.47 19.63
N GLN A 68 4.83 -15.22 19.83
CA GLN A 68 4.87 -16.68 19.92
C GLN A 68 4.89 -17.38 18.54
N LEU A 69 4.78 -16.61 17.44
CA LEU A 69 4.83 -17.14 16.07
C LEU A 69 6.13 -17.89 15.83
N SER A 70 5.99 -19.09 15.28
CA SER A 70 7.11 -19.85 14.73
C SER A 70 7.39 -19.43 13.29
N ILE A 71 8.60 -18.96 13.04
CA ILE A 71 9.11 -18.60 11.71
C ILE A 71 9.84 -19.83 11.16
N GLU A 72 9.48 -20.28 9.95
CA GLU A 72 10.21 -21.34 9.28
C GLU A 72 11.55 -20.81 8.75
N VAL A 73 12.65 -21.29 9.33
CA VAL A 73 14.01 -20.81 9.02
C VAL A 73 14.82 -21.79 8.18
N THR A 74 14.20 -22.89 7.73
CA THR A 74 14.88 -23.90 6.91
C THR A 74 15.46 -23.34 5.61
N PRO A 75 14.78 -22.43 4.88
CA PRO A 75 15.34 -21.81 3.70
C PRO A 75 16.61 -21.02 4.01
N ILE A 76 16.65 -20.35 5.18
CA ILE A 76 17.80 -19.57 5.64
C ILE A 76 18.99 -20.49 5.95
N ILE A 77 18.74 -21.54 6.74
CA ILE A 77 19.78 -22.48 7.18
C ILE A 77 20.40 -23.23 5.99
N LYS A 78 19.58 -23.61 5.00
CA LYS A 78 20.07 -24.35 3.82
C LYS A 78 20.58 -23.48 2.70
N GLY A 79 20.00 -22.30 2.51
CA GLY A 79 20.27 -21.43 1.36
C GLY A 79 21.62 -20.72 1.43
N ILE A 80 22.18 -20.53 2.63
CA ILE A 80 23.41 -19.75 2.82
C ILE A 80 24.60 -20.68 3.11
N GLN A 81 24.77 -21.73 2.31
CA GLN A 81 26.09 -22.35 2.16
C GLN A 81 27.06 -21.46 1.34
N GLY A 82 26.63 -20.30 0.84
CA GLY A 82 27.46 -19.28 0.20
C GLY A 82 27.11 -17.87 0.71
N LYS A 83 28.12 -17.14 1.20
CA LYS A 83 28.05 -15.85 1.91
C LYS A 83 27.59 -14.64 1.07
N GLN A 84 26.46 -14.69 0.37
CA GLN A 84 25.88 -13.48 -0.24
C GLN A 84 24.40 -13.38 0.08
N LEU A 85 24.03 -12.40 0.91
CA LEU A 85 22.65 -11.92 0.93
C LEU A 85 22.33 -11.44 -0.49
N HIS A 86 21.38 -12.09 -1.14
CA HIS A 86 20.94 -11.64 -2.44
C HIS A 86 20.34 -10.24 -2.29
N THR A 87 20.90 -9.28 -3.02
CA THR A 87 20.32 -7.93 -3.14
C THR A 87 18.97 -7.93 -3.86
N THR A 88 18.58 -9.08 -4.43
CA THR A 88 17.36 -9.34 -5.18
C THR A 88 16.70 -10.60 -4.64
N ILE A 89 15.44 -10.51 -4.20
CA ILE A 89 14.66 -11.66 -3.73
C ILE A 89 13.51 -11.89 -4.70
N SER A 90 13.41 -13.07 -5.30
CA SER A 90 12.34 -13.40 -6.25
C SER A 90 11.13 -14.05 -5.57
N GLU A 91 9.93 -13.75 -6.04
CA GLU A 91 8.67 -14.33 -5.56
C GLU A 91 8.59 -15.83 -5.82
N THR A 92 9.32 -16.33 -6.83
CA THR A 92 9.38 -17.76 -7.16
C THR A 92 10.13 -18.57 -6.10
N THR A 93 11.09 -17.95 -5.42
CA THR A 93 11.88 -18.57 -4.35
C THR A 93 11.36 -18.22 -2.97
N PHE A 94 10.77 -17.03 -2.81
CA PHE A 94 10.27 -16.53 -1.54
C PHE A 94 8.93 -17.15 -1.14
N PHE A 95 7.94 -17.15 -2.05
CA PHE A 95 6.60 -17.63 -1.73
C PHE A 95 6.44 -19.13 -2.07
N PRO A 96 5.90 -19.94 -1.16
CA PRO A 96 5.42 -21.27 -1.50
C PRO A 96 4.41 -21.23 -2.66
N LYS A 97 4.34 -22.29 -3.47
CA LYS A 97 3.37 -22.39 -4.59
C LYS A 97 1.90 -22.28 -4.15
N THR A 98 1.62 -22.54 -2.89
CA THR A 98 0.26 -22.54 -2.33
C THR A 98 -0.10 -21.24 -1.63
N LYS A 99 0.79 -20.23 -1.64
CA LYS A 99 0.59 -18.95 -0.98
C LYS A 99 0.92 -17.80 -1.91
N ASP A 100 0.10 -16.76 -1.84
CA ASP A 100 0.27 -15.52 -2.58
C ASP A 100 0.74 -14.36 -1.70
N ALA A 101 0.56 -14.49 -0.38
CA ALA A 101 0.97 -13.49 0.58
C ALA A 101 1.61 -14.12 1.83
N THR A 102 2.48 -13.35 2.48
CA THR A 102 3.02 -13.64 3.81
C THR A 102 2.88 -12.43 4.70
N ILE A 103 2.83 -12.65 6.02
CA ILE A 103 2.75 -11.59 7.02
C ILE A 103 3.72 -11.92 8.16
N LEU A 104 4.43 -10.92 8.65
CA LEU A 104 5.32 -11.03 9.80
C LEU A 104 5.39 -9.70 10.55
N LEU A 105 5.88 -9.76 11.78
CA LEU A 105 6.33 -8.57 12.50
C LEU A 105 7.77 -8.27 12.08
N GLN A 106 8.06 -7.01 11.74
CA GLN A 106 9.44 -6.59 11.51
C GLN A 106 10.24 -6.64 12.81
N PHE A 107 11.54 -6.85 12.71
CA PHE A 107 12.42 -6.92 13.88
C PHE A 107 12.96 -5.54 14.25
N GLN A 108 12.90 -5.21 15.54
CA GLN A 108 13.57 -4.04 16.12
C GLN A 108 15.08 -4.30 16.18
N ASN A 109 15.88 -3.24 16.06
CA ASN A 109 17.34 -3.29 16.18
C ASN A 109 18.03 -4.23 15.18
N GLU A 110 17.35 -4.61 14.11
CA GLU A 110 17.92 -5.43 13.05
C GLU A 110 18.79 -4.59 12.11
N LYS A 111 19.93 -5.17 11.72
CA LYS A 111 20.76 -4.67 10.62
C LYS A 111 20.11 -4.99 9.27
N SER A 112 19.12 -4.19 8.89
CA SER A 112 18.53 -4.26 7.55
C SER A 112 19.56 -3.86 6.49
N GLN A 113 19.52 -4.53 5.34
CA GLN A 113 20.35 -4.20 4.17
C GLN A 113 19.50 -3.61 3.06
N MET A 114 20.12 -2.77 2.23
CA MET A 114 19.49 -2.27 1.01
C MET A 114 19.25 -3.44 0.05
N HIS A 115 18.01 -3.69 -0.32
CA HIS A 115 17.62 -4.77 -1.20
C HIS A 115 16.42 -4.39 -2.06
N HIS A 116 16.03 -5.27 -2.97
CA HIS A 116 14.80 -5.18 -3.73
C HIS A 116 14.25 -6.58 -4.00
N HIS A 117 13.00 -6.64 -4.43
CA HIS A 117 12.30 -7.88 -4.76
C HIS A 117 11.38 -7.67 -5.96
N ASP A 118 10.89 -8.75 -6.58
CA ASP A 118 9.97 -8.69 -7.74
C ASP A 118 8.48 -8.78 -7.33
N TYR A 119 8.17 -8.58 -6.05
CA TYR A 119 6.83 -8.59 -5.46
C TYR A 119 6.52 -7.27 -4.73
N PHE A 120 5.30 -7.12 -4.20
CA PHE A 120 4.97 -5.95 -3.38
C PHE A 120 5.26 -6.22 -1.91
N GLU A 121 5.73 -5.18 -1.22
CA GLU A 121 5.90 -5.19 0.23
C GLU A 121 5.13 -4.03 0.85
N MET A 122 4.44 -4.31 1.94
CA MET A 122 3.58 -3.35 2.62
C MET A 122 3.94 -3.32 4.10
N ASN A 123 4.24 -2.14 4.64
CA ASN A 123 4.60 -1.98 6.04
C ASN A 123 3.65 -0.99 6.73
N LEU A 124 3.01 -1.43 7.80
CA LEU A 124 2.11 -0.63 8.65
C LEU A 124 2.72 -0.48 10.04
N VAL A 125 2.91 0.77 10.46
CA VAL A 125 3.35 1.07 11.84
C VAL A 125 2.13 1.06 12.76
N LEU A 126 2.05 0.07 13.66
CA LEU A 126 1.00 -0.01 14.69
C LEU A 126 1.37 0.75 15.96
N GLN A 127 2.66 0.82 16.28
CA GLN A 127 3.19 1.56 17.42
C GLN A 127 4.60 2.06 17.11
N GLY A 128 4.96 3.21 17.68
CA GLY A 128 6.31 3.76 17.55
C GLY A 128 6.56 4.35 16.16
N GLN A 129 7.72 4.04 15.60
CA GLN A 129 8.20 4.64 14.35
C GLN A 129 9.14 3.70 13.58
N MET A 130 9.22 3.92 12.27
CA MET A 130 10.21 3.29 11.40
C MET A 130 10.78 4.30 10.42
N GLN A 131 12.02 4.09 9.98
CA GLN A 131 12.60 4.80 8.86
C GLN A 131 12.59 3.89 7.63
N ALA A 132 11.96 4.35 6.55
CA ALA A 132 12.06 3.72 5.24
C ALA A 132 12.99 4.54 4.35
N THR A 133 13.99 3.90 3.75
CA THR A 133 14.79 4.48 2.67
C THR A 133 14.36 3.83 1.38
N CYS A 134 13.74 4.55 0.44
CA CYS A 134 13.27 4.03 -0.85
C CYS A 134 13.74 4.96 -1.96
N SER A 135 14.35 4.43 -3.03
CA SER A 135 14.79 5.25 -4.18
C SER A 135 15.61 6.50 -3.80
N ASN A 136 16.47 6.37 -2.78
CA ASN A 136 17.28 7.44 -2.16
C ASN A 136 16.53 8.48 -1.31
N GLU A 137 15.21 8.38 -1.17
CA GLU A 137 14.44 9.18 -0.24
C GLU A 137 14.38 8.50 1.12
N LYS A 138 14.57 9.28 2.20
CA LYS A 138 14.41 8.83 3.58
C LYS A 138 13.12 9.38 4.16
N MET A 139 12.26 8.48 4.62
CA MET A 139 10.96 8.80 5.21
C MET A 139 10.89 8.28 6.64
N MET A 140 10.43 9.13 7.55
CA MET A 140 10.08 8.72 8.91
C MET A 140 8.58 8.45 8.97
N LEU A 141 8.21 7.22 9.29
CA LEU A 141 6.84 6.75 9.41
C LEU A 141 6.53 6.57 10.90
N LYS A 142 5.34 6.98 11.32
CA LYS A 142 4.84 6.86 12.70
C LYS A 142 3.58 5.98 12.73
N ALA A 143 3.11 5.66 13.93
CA ALA A 143 1.87 4.92 14.12
C ALA A 143 0.72 5.43 13.22
N GLY A 144 0.14 4.52 12.44
CA GLY A 144 -0.90 4.78 11.43
C GLY A 144 -0.36 4.99 10.01
N ASP A 145 0.93 5.20 9.81
CA ASP A 145 1.51 5.28 8.47
C ASP A 145 1.65 3.89 7.85
N PHE A 146 1.21 3.79 6.60
CA PHE A 146 1.21 2.57 5.80
C PHE A 146 1.92 2.81 4.47
N ILE A 147 3.02 2.12 4.22
CA ILE A 147 3.76 2.22 2.96
C ILE A 147 3.56 0.96 2.13
N ILE A 148 3.30 1.13 0.84
CA ILE A 148 3.31 0.08 -0.18
C ILE A 148 4.53 0.33 -1.06
N ILE A 149 5.42 -0.64 -1.17
CA ILE A 149 6.66 -0.61 -1.94
C ILE A 149 6.48 -1.52 -3.15
N SER A 150 6.71 -0.98 -4.34
CA SER A 150 6.56 -1.72 -5.59
C SER A 150 7.71 -2.68 -5.87
N PRO A 151 7.49 -3.69 -6.73
CA PRO A 151 8.56 -4.49 -7.30
C PRO A 151 9.73 -3.66 -7.83
N TYR A 152 10.94 -4.19 -7.65
CA TYR A 152 12.24 -3.68 -8.05
C TYR A 152 12.67 -2.35 -7.40
N THR A 153 11.88 -1.86 -6.45
CA THR A 153 12.26 -0.69 -5.64
C THR A 153 13.41 -1.07 -4.72
N LYS A 154 14.56 -0.41 -4.86
CA LYS A 154 15.63 -0.54 -3.87
C LYS A 154 15.20 0.17 -2.59
N HIS A 155 15.14 -0.58 -1.50
CA HIS A 155 14.73 -0.09 -0.20
C HIS A 155 15.47 -0.73 0.98
N GLN A 156 15.43 -0.02 2.10
CA GLN A 156 15.95 -0.45 3.40
C GLN A 156 15.00 0.07 4.47
N LEU A 157 14.67 -0.79 5.44
CA LEU A 157 13.76 -0.46 6.54
C LEU A 157 14.51 -0.55 7.86
N HIS A 158 14.37 0.49 8.69
CA HIS A 158 14.93 0.50 10.02
C HIS A 158 13.80 0.68 11.04
N ILE A 159 13.63 -0.31 11.91
CA ILE A 159 12.60 -0.30 12.95
C ILE A 159 13.26 0.10 14.26
N PHE A 160 12.74 1.18 14.85
CA PHE A 160 13.25 1.69 16.12
C PHE A 160 12.76 0.85 17.30
N GLU A 161 13.40 1.02 18.45
CA GLU A 161 12.95 0.44 19.72
C GLU A 161 11.48 0.79 20.02
N ASP A 162 10.81 -0.08 20.77
CA ASP A 162 9.40 0.04 21.17
C ASP A 162 8.38 0.17 20.01
N SER A 163 8.81 -0.14 18.80
CA SER A 163 7.99 -0.04 17.59
C SER A 163 7.42 -1.39 17.18
N ILE A 164 6.16 -1.38 16.74
CA ILE A 164 5.46 -2.57 16.27
C ILE A 164 5.07 -2.29 14.83
N VAL A 165 5.71 -3.00 13.91
CA VAL A 165 5.50 -2.84 12.47
C VAL A 165 5.12 -4.18 11.87
N VAL A 166 3.99 -4.19 11.18
CA VAL A 166 3.51 -5.36 10.42
C VAL A 166 4.03 -5.23 9.00
N CYS A 167 4.68 -6.28 8.51
CA CYS A 167 5.07 -6.42 7.12
C CYS A 167 4.20 -7.47 6.44
N ILE A 168 3.62 -7.11 5.31
CA ILE A 168 2.90 -8.02 4.41
C ILE A 168 3.60 -7.98 3.07
N THR A 169 4.04 -9.13 2.58
CA THR A 169 4.52 -9.27 1.20
C THR A 169 3.49 -10.05 0.39
N ILE A 170 3.31 -9.66 -0.87
CA ILE A 170 2.28 -10.23 -1.74
C ILE A 170 2.76 -10.28 -3.19
N ARG A 171 2.50 -11.39 -3.87
CA ARG A 171 2.83 -11.59 -5.29
C ARG A 171 2.30 -10.45 -6.14
N LYS A 172 3.05 -10.09 -7.18
CA LYS A 172 2.69 -8.99 -8.06
C LYS A 172 1.29 -9.17 -8.67
N SER A 173 1.00 -10.34 -9.24
CA SER A 173 -0.29 -10.62 -9.87
C SER A 173 -1.46 -10.49 -8.90
N THR A 174 -1.30 -10.98 -7.67
CA THR A 174 -2.33 -10.96 -6.64
C THR A 174 -2.56 -9.54 -6.12
N PHE A 175 -1.50 -8.75 -5.95
CA PHE A 175 -1.63 -7.33 -5.62
C PHE A 175 -2.34 -6.57 -6.72
N ASP A 176 -1.94 -6.78 -7.98
CA ASP A 176 -2.54 -6.08 -9.12
C ASP A 176 -4.05 -6.36 -9.17
N GLU A 177 -4.47 -7.62 -9.00
CA GLU A 177 -5.88 -7.99 -8.91
C GLU A 177 -6.58 -7.36 -7.70
N ALA A 178 -6.01 -7.47 -6.50
CA ALA A 178 -6.62 -6.95 -5.28
C ALA A 178 -6.74 -5.42 -5.28
N PHE A 179 -5.66 -4.72 -5.57
CA PHE A 179 -5.56 -3.27 -5.43
C PHE A 179 -6.26 -2.52 -6.57
N PHE A 180 -6.08 -2.96 -7.83
CA PHE A 180 -6.69 -2.24 -8.96
C PHE A 180 -8.18 -2.54 -9.11
N ASN A 181 -8.68 -3.69 -8.64
CA ASN A 181 -10.13 -3.90 -8.59
C ASN A 181 -10.83 -2.97 -7.58
N LEU A 182 -10.13 -2.52 -6.53
CA LEU A 182 -10.66 -1.52 -5.59
C LEU A 182 -10.70 -0.11 -6.20
N LEU A 183 -9.78 0.19 -7.11
CA LEU A 183 -9.71 1.44 -7.84
C LEU A 183 -10.63 1.34 -9.06
N LYS A 184 -11.89 1.78 -8.91
CA LYS A 184 -12.95 1.77 -9.93
C LYS A 184 -12.39 1.80 -11.36
N ASN A 185 -12.74 0.79 -12.16
CA ASN A 185 -12.23 0.60 -13.52
C ASN A 185 -12.24 1.92 -14.32
N ASP A 186 -11.05 2.34 -14.77
CA ASP A 186 -10.76 3.47 -15.66
C ASP A 186 -10.96 4.90 -15.14
N ASP A 187 -10.82 5.15 -13.84
CA ASP A 187 -10.70 6.53 -13.33
C ASP A 187 -9.24 7.04 -13.22
N LEU A 188 -9.10 8.37 -13.14
CA LEU A 188 -7.80 9.05 -13.12
C LEU A 188 -7.04 8.84 -11.81
N ILE A 189 -7.72 8.43 -10.75
CA ILE A 189 -7.11 8.08 -9.46
C ILE A 189 -6.40 6.72 -9.62
N SER A 190 -7.04 5.77 -10.31
CA SER A 190 -6.41 4.50 -10.70
C SER A 190 -5.18 4.75 -11.58
N ALA A 191 -5.28 5.64 -12.57
CA ALA A 191 -4.15 6.02 -13.41
C ALA A 191 -3.00 6.66 -12.60
N PHE A 192 -3.33 7.55 -11.66
CA PHE A 192 -2.36 8.13 -10.73
C PHE A 192 -1.64 7.06 -9.91
N PHE A 193 -2.35 6.10 -9.30
CA PHE A 193 -1.70 5.04 -8.53
C PHE A 193 -0.85 4.12 -9.38
N LYS A 194 -1.32 3.72 -10.57
CA LYS A 194 -0.52 2.95 -11.52
C LYS A 194 0.77 3.69 -11.89
N GLN A 195 0.68 5.00 -12.15
CA GLN A 195 1.85 5.80 -12.46
C GLN A 195 2.82 5.87 -11.27
N ASN A 196 2.34 6.10 -10.05
CA ASN A 196 3.20 6.21 -8.85
C ASN A 196 3.68 4.86 -8.29
N LEU A 197 3.19 3.73 -8.79
CA LEU A 197 3.70 2.40 -8.44
C LEU A 197 4.65 1.85 -9.49
N TYR A 198 4.45 2.15 -10.78
CA TYR A 198 5.24 1.57 -11.87
C TYR A 198 6.14 2.57 -12.62
N SER A 199 6.15 3.85 -12.24
CA SER A 199 7.09 4.82 -12.83
C SER A 199 8.45 4.75 -12.15
N SER A 200 9.53 4.83 -12.92
CA SER A 200 10.90 4.75 -12.40
C SER A 200 11.28 5.81 -11.35
N GLU A 201 10.53 6.90 -11.23
CA GLU A 201 10.83 8.00 -10.32
C GLU A 201 10.23 7.84 -8.92
N GLN A 202 9.03 7.26 -8.82
CA GLN A 202 8.35 7.00 -7.55
C GLN A 202 7.70 5.62 -7.66
N ASN A 203 8.18 4.68 -6.84
CA ASN A 203 7.81 3.26 -6.85
C ASN A 203 7.27 2.83 -5.47
N PHE A 204 6.61 3.76 -4.77
CA PHE A 204 5.97 3.48 -3.50
C PHE A 204 4.79 4.42 -3.29
N LEU A 205 3.83 3.98 -2.49
CA LEU A 205 2.70 4.77 -2.01
C LEU A 205 2.75 4.85 -0.49
N LEU A 206 2.42 6.01 0.06
CA LEU A 206 2.32 6.20 1.50
C LEU A 206 0.92 6.67 1.85
N PHE A 207 0.26 5.96 2.75
CA PHE A 207 -1.07 6.25 3.27
C PHE A 207 -1.00 6.50 4.76
N SER A 208 -2.05 7.10 5.31
CA SER A 208 -2.26 7.19 6.75
C SER A 208 -3.62 6.58 7.06
N VAL A 209 -3.64 5.63 7.98
CA VAL A 209 -4.84 4.88 8.39
C VAL A 209 -5.06 5.04 9.90
N PRO A 210 -6.30 5.31 10.35
CA PRO A 210 -6.59 5.35 11.78
C PRO A 210 -6.47 3.94 12.37
N ILE A 211 -5.69 3.80 13.44
CA ILE A 211 -5.60 2.54 14.18
C ILE A 211 -6.83 2.41 15.08
N ASN A 212 -7.78 1.61 14.64
CA ASN A 212 -9.00 1.28 15.38
C ASN A 212 -9.16 -0.25 15.51
N TYR A 213 -10.18 -0.68 16.24
CA TYR A 213 -10.39 -2.12 16.47
C TYR A 213 -10.66 -2.89 15.18
N GLN A 214 -11.30 -2.30 14.16
CA GLN A 214 -11.55 -2.98 12.88
C GLN A 214 -10.25 -3.24 12.12
N LEU A 215 -9.31 -2.29 12.14
CA LEU A 215 -7.99 -2.46 11.53
C LEU A 215 -7.20 -3.58 12.25
N LEU A 216 -7.19 -3.56 13.58
CA LEU A 216 -6.50 -4.58 14.38
C LEU A 216 -7.10 -5.98 14.18
N GLU A 217 -8.43 -6.09 14.13
CA GLU A 217 -9.15 -7.34 13.82
C GLU A 217 -8.79 -7.83 12.41
N THR A 218 -8.70 -6.92 11.42
CA THR A 218 -8.27 -7.26 10.06
C THR A 218 -6.86 -7.83 10.06
N ILE A 219 -5.91 -7.19 10.73
CA ILE A 219 -4.52 -7.66 10.83
C ILE A 219 -4.43 -9.01 11.54
N GLN A 220 -5.16 -9.17 12.65
CA GLN A 220 -5.28 -10.44 13.37
C GLN A 220 -5.74 -11.56 12.44
N ASN A 221 -6.78 -11.31 11.64
CA ASN A 221 -7.31 -12.29 10.69
C ASN A 221 -6.34 -12.59 9.54
N ILE A 222 -5.54 -11.62 9.08
CA ILE A 222 -4.45 -11.89 8.12
C ILE A 222 -3.43 -12.83 8.75
N PHE A 223 -3.01 -12.62 10.01
CA PHE A 223 -2.11 -13.56 10.69
C PHE A 223 -2.70 -14.97 10.84
N ILE A 224 -3.95 -15.08 11.30
CA ILE A 224 -4.63 -16.39 11.45
C ILE A 224 -4.64 -17.15 10.12
N THR A 225 -5.05 -16.47 9.04
CA THR A 225 -5.24 -17.10 7.73
C THR A 225 -3.91 -17.33 7.02
N ALA A 226 -2.93 -16.45 7.15
CA ALA A 226 -1.60 -16.63 6.56
C ALA A 226 -0.83 -17.81 7.16
N TYR A 227 -1.10 -18.19 8.42
CA TYR A 227 -0.45 -19.33 9.07
C TYR A 227 -1.31 -20.60 9.08
N SER A 228 -2.58 -20.50 8.69
CA SER A 228 -3.45 -21.66 8.53
C SER A 228 -3.00 -22.58 7.39
N ILE A 229 -3.21 -23.89 7.59
CA ILE A 229 -2.91 -24.96 6.61
C ILE A 229 -4.16 -25.43 5.86
N THR A 230 -5.32 -24.82 6.11
CA THR A 230 -6.56 -25.19 5.41
C THR A 230 -6.52 -24.78 3.95
N SER A 231 -7.20 -25.52 3.07
CA SER A 231 -7.14 -25.31 1.62
C SER A 231 -7.63 -23.94 1.14
N GLN A 232 -8.48 -23.26 1.92
CA GLN A 232 -9.06 -21.95 1.58
C GLN A 232 -8.33 -20.79 2.28
N ALA A 233 -7.35 -21.08 3.14
CA ALA A 233 -6.64 -20.09 3.93
C ALA A 233 -6.02 -18.97 3.08
N ASN A 234 -5.40 -19.31 1.95
CA ASN A 234 -4.80 -18.33 1.04
C ASN A 234 -5.84 -17.35 0.49
N THR A 235 -6.98 -17.85 0.00
CA THR A 235 -8.06 -17.01 -0.54
C THR A 235 -8.61 -16.06 0.53
N ILE A 236 -8.84 -16.57 1.75
CA ILE A 236 -9.35 -15.76 2.86
C ILE A 236 -8.31 -14.70 3.27
N CYS A 237 -7.02 -15.07 3.32
CA CYS A 237 -5.92 -14.15 3.59
C CYS A 237 -5.88 -13.00 2.58
N CYS A 238 -5.93 -13.32 1.28
CA CYS A 238 -5.99 -12.31 0.21
C CYS A 238 -7.22 -11.41 0.33
N ALA A 239 -8.38 -11.94 0.72
CA ALA A 239 -9.58 -11.13 0.94
C ALA A 239 -9.39 -10.13 2.12
N TYR A 240 -8.78 -10.55 3.23
CA TYR A 240 -8.45 -9.62 4.32
C TYR A 240 -7.39 -8.59 3.93
N ILE A 241 -6.43 -8.95 3.08
CA ILE A 241 -5.47 -7.98 2.51
C ILE A 241 -6.20 -6.95 1.64
N SER A 242 -7.19 -7.36 0.83
CA SER A 242 -8.03 -6.42 0.08
C SER A 242 -8.83 -5.47 0.99
N ILE A 243 -9.29 -5.94 2.15
CA ILE A 243 -9.92 -5.08 3.17
C ILE A 243 -8.89 -4.09 3.73
N LEU A 244 -7.67 -4.52 4.04
CA LEU A 244 -6.58 -3.65 4.49
C LEU A 244 -6.25 -2.56 3.45
N LEU A 245 -6.12 -2.94 2.18
CA LEU A 245 -5.91 -2.01 1.07
C LEU A 245 -7.08 -1.02 0.92
N SER A 246 -8.31 -1.47 1.20
CA SER A 246 -9.48 -0.57 1.22
C SER A 246 -9.39 0.47 2.34
N TYR A 247 -8.87 0.13 3.53
CA TYR A 247 -8.60 1.13 4.58
C TYR A 247 -7.54 2.14 4.14
N ALA A 248 -6.48 1.68 3.47
CA ALA A 248 -5.45 2.58 2.91
C ALA A 248 -6.06 3.59 1.93
N LEU A 249 -6.96 3.11 1.04
CA LEU A 249 -7.66 3.96 0.08
C LEU A 249 -8.66 4.93 0.75
N GLN A 250 -9.35 4.52 1.82
CA GLN A 250 -10.22 5.42 2.60
C GLN A 250 -9.44 6.56 3.28
N GLY A 251 -8.20 6.30 3.72
CA GLY A 251 -7.32 7.34 4.27
C GLY A 251 -7.04 8.50 3.30
N LEU A 252 -7.19 8.27 1.99
CA LEU A 252 -7.02 9.30 0.95
C LEU A 252 -8.26 10.16 0.71
N THR A 253 -9.43 9.73 1.17
CA THR A 253 -10.70 10.42 0.95
C THR A 253 -11.20 11.10 2.22
N ASN A 254 -10.72 10.72 3.41
CA ASN A 254 -11.21 11.26 4.68
C ASN A 254 -10.52 12.59 5.09
N PRO A 255 -11.27 13.73 5.15
CA PRO A 255 -10.84 15.08 5.53
C PRO A 255 -9.98 15.20 6.80
N GLU A 256 -10.20 14.34 7.79
CA GLU A 256 -9.54 14.41 9.09
C GLU A 256 -8.12 13.82 9.07
N THR A 257 -7.89 12.77 8.27
CA THR A 257 -6.57 12.16 8.03
C THR A 257 -5.61 13.08 7.28
N PHE A 258 -6.13 14.09 6.55
CA PHE A 258 -5.30 15.05 5.81
C PHE A 258 -4.57 16.05 6.73
N ALA A 259 -5.06 16.31 7.95
CA ALA A 259 -4.49 17.32 8.82
C ALA A 259 -3.17 16.87 9.48
N SER A 260 -3.01 15.56 9.73
CA SER A 260 -1.88 15.00 10.49
C SER A 260 -0.64 14.71 9.64
N HIS A 261 -0.75 14.67 8.31
CA HIS A 261 0.35 14.33 7.38
C HIS A 261 0.49 15.30 6.19
N LYS A 262 0.71 16.58 6.50
CA LYS A 262 0.98 17.68 5.54
C LYS A 262 2.21 17.49 4.62
N LYS A 263 2.91 16.34 4.63
CA LYS A 263 4.25 16.21 4.00
C LYS A 263 4.39 15.24 2.83
N ASN A 264 3.53 14.23 2.65
CA ASN A 264 3.72 13.31 1.52
C ASN A 264 3.06 13.84 0.24
N LEU A 265 3.85 13.91 -0.84
CA LEU A 265 3.44 14.40 -2.15
C LEU A 265 2.31 13.56 -2.76
N THR A 266 2.36 12.23 -2.60
CA THR A 266 1.37 11.29 -3.14
C THR A 266 -0.02 11.58 -2.58
N ASN A 267 -0.13 11.75 -1.26
CA ASN A 267 -1.42 12.05 -0.62
C ASN A 267 -1.96 13.42 -1.04
N LYS A 268 -1.09 14.44 -1.12
CA LYS A 268 -1.49 15.77 -1.63
C LYS A 268 -2.02 15.68 -3.06
N MET A 269 -1.35 14.92 -3.93
CA MET A 269 -1.74 14.79 -5.33
C MET A 269 -3.04 14.01 -5.50
N ALA A 270 -3.24 12.90 -4.78
CA ALA A 270 -4.52 12.21 -4.73
C ALA A 270 -5.64 13.17 -4.26
N THR A 271 -5.37 13.98 -3.23
CA THR A 271 -6.32 15.01 -2.75
C THR A 271 -6.67 16.03 -3.85
N ILE A 272 -5.65 16.52 -4.55
CA ILE A 272 -5.83 17.50 -5.63
C ILE A 272 -6.69 16.90 -6.73
N ILE A 273 -6.45 15.65 -7.13
CA ILE A 273 -7.24 14.94 -8.15
C ILE A 273 -8.69 14.76 -7.68
N ASN A 274 -8.92 14.33 -6.44
CA ASN A 274 -10.26 14.19 -5.85
C ASN A 274 -11.01 15.53 -5.84
N LEU A 275 -10.36 16.62 -5.44
CA LEU A 275 -10.98 17.96 -5.47
C LEU A 275 -11.31 18.41 -6.90
N ILE A 276 -10.49 18.04 -7.89
CA ILE A 276 -10.79 18.33 -9.29
C ILE A 276 -12.04 17.53 -9.74
N GLU A 277 -12.21 16.28 -9.30
CA GLU A 277 -13.41 15.48 -9.57
C GLU A 277 -14.67 16.10 -8.94
N GLU A 278 -14.63 16.34 -7.63
CA GLU A 278 -15.77 16.84 -6.85
C GLU A 278 -16.23 18.24 -7.32
N GLN A 279 -15.27 19.10 -7.66
CA GLN A 279 -15.51 20.51 -7.97
C GLN A 279 -15.26 20.84 -9.45
N ALA A 280 -15.28 19.85 -10.35
CA ALA A 280 -14.94 20.03 -11.77
C ALA A 280 -15.66 21.21 -12.44
N ASN A 281 -16.89 21.49 -12.03
CA ASN A 281 -17.71 22.59 -12.55
C ASN A 281 -17.11 23.97 -12.26
N THR A 282 -16.54 24.22 -11.07
CA THR A 282 -16.15 25.56 -10.62
C THR A 282 -14.65 25.72 -10.38
N ILE A 283 -13.94 24.62 -10.13
CA ILE A 283 -12.53 24.65 -9.73
C ILE A 283 -11.64 25.25 -10.82
N THR A 284 -10.65 26.02 -10.40
CA THR A 284 -9.60 26.58 -11.27
C THR A 284 -8.22 26.21 -10.74
N LEU A 285 -7.23 26.12 -11.64
CA LEU A 285 -5.85 25.85 -11.23
C LEU A 285 -5.31 26.92 -10.26
N GLY A 286 -5.72 28.18 -10.42
CA GLY A 286 -5.32 29.27 -9.51
C GLY A 286 -5.87 29.08 -8.11
N ALA A 287 -7.15 28.71 -7.98
CA ALA A 287 -7.76 28.44 -6.68
C ALA A 287 -7.12 27.23 -5.98
N LEU A 288 -6.80 26.16 -6.72
CA LEU A 288 -6.06 25.01 -6.17
C LEU A 288 -4.65 25.41 -5.73
N ALA A 289 -3.92 26.18 -6.56
CA ALA A 289 -2.58 26.64 -6.24
C ALA A 289 -2.56 27.43 -4.92
N GLN A 290 -3.51 28.35 -4.76
CA GLN A 290 -3.68 29.11 -3.52
C GLN A 290 -4.05 28.20 -2.33
N LYS A 291 -4.99 27.27 -2.50
CA LYS A 291 -5.43 26.35 -1.43
C LYS A 291 -4.30 25.48 -0.89
N PHE A 292 -3.37 25.06 -1.75
CA PHE A 292 -2.26 24.18 -1.40
C PHE A 292 -0.91 24.89 -1.23
N ASN A 293 -0.90 26.23 -1.28
CA ASN A 293 0.31 27.06 -1.18
C ASN A 293 1.39 26.72 -2.22
N TYR A 294 0.98 26.54 -3.47
CA TYR A 294 1.88 26.33 -4.61
C TYR A 294 1.84 27.51 -5.58
N ASP A 295 2.93 27.72 -6.30
CA ASP A 295 2.88 28.50 -7.54
C ASP A 295 1.99 27.78 -8.57
N LYS A 296 1.26 28.56 -9.38
CA LYS A 296 0.29 28.04 -10.36
C LYS A 296 0.97 27.21 -11.45
N ALA A 297 2.13 27.65 -11.95
CA ALA A 297 2.87 26.93 -12.99
C ALA A 297 3.50 25.66 -12.41
N TYR A 298 4.04 25.76 -11.19
CA TYR A 298 4.55 24.60 -10.46
C TYR A 298 3.46 23.53 -10.24
N LEU A 299 2.28 23.91 -9.73
CA LEU A 299 1.18 22.97 -9.52
C LEU A 299 0.73 22.31 -10.83
N GLY A 300 0.65 23.07 -11.93
CA GLY A 300 0.31 22.53 -13.24
C GLY A 300 1.31 21.45 -13.71
N LYS A 301 2.62 21.71 -13.56
CA LYS A 301 3.67 20.73 -13.86
C LYS A 301 3.59 19.52 -12.95
N LEU A 302 3.34 19.74 -11.66
CA LEU A 302 3.24 18.67 -10.68
C LEU A 302 2.04 17.74 -10.96
N ILE A 303 0.86 18.28 -11.27
CA ILE A 303 -0.31 17.51 -11.70
C ILE A 303 0.02 16.65 -12.92
N PHE A 304 0.65 17.24 -13.94
CA PHE A 304 1.03 16.50 -15.14
C PHE A 304 2.04 15.39 -14.85
N LYS A 305 3.07 15.71 -14.06
CA LYS A 305 4.10 14.75 -13.67
C LYS A 305 3.51 13.55 -12.92
N SER A 306 2.58 13.78 -12.01
CA SER A 306 2.07 12.72 -11.13
C SER A 306 0.88 11.94 -11.70
N SER A 307 0.10 12.53 -12.62
CA SER A 307 -1.10 11.89 -13.21
C SER A 307 -1.00 11.58 -14.70
N GLY A 308 0.00 12.15 -15.40
CA GLY A 308 0.15 12.05 -16.85
C GLY A 308 -0.73 13.03 -17.63
N TYR A 309 -1.59 13.80 -16.95
CA TYR A 309 -2.57 14.68 -17.58
C TYR A 309 -2.51 16.11 -17.06
N SER A 310 -2.83 17.07 -17.92
CA SER A 310 -2.94 18.47 -17.51
C SER A 310 -4.18 18.72 -16.65
N PHE A 311 -4.15 19.75 -15.78
CA PHE A 311 -5.32 20.19 -15.01
C PHE A 311 -6.58 20.37 -15.87
N ASN A 312 -6.45 21.01 -17.04
CA ASN A 312 -7.58 21.26 -17.93
C ASN A 312 -8.17 19.96 -18.49
N TYR A 313 -7.31 18.99 -18.81
CA TYR A 313 -7.75 17.67 -19.23
C TYR A 313 -8.53 16.98 -18.11
N LEU A 314 -7.96 16.90 -16.90
CA LEU A 314 -8.62 16.27 -15.74
C LEU A 314 -9.99 16.89 -15.48
N ARG A 315 -10.07 18.22 -15.43
CA ARG A 315 -11.33 18.95 -15.22
C ARG A 315 -12.37 18.62 -16.30
N ASN A 316 -11.97 18.64 -17.57
CA ASN A 316 -12.88 18.32 -18.67
C ASN A 316 -13.33 16.86 -18.62
N TYR A 317 -12.42 15.93 -18.34
CA TYR A 317 -12.73 14.52 -18.19
C TYR A 317 -13.82 14.30 -17.14
N TYR A 318 -13.70 14.88 -15.95
CA TYR A 318 -14.71 14.69 -14.90
C TYR A 318 -16.06 15.33 -15.24
N ARG A 319 -16.06 16.48 -15.93
CA ARG A 319 -17.30 17.08 -16.45
C ARG A 319 -17.98 16.18 -17.48
N ILE A 320 -17.21 15.60 -18.40
CA ILE A 320 -17.72 14.67 -19.42
C ILE A 320 -18.23 13.38 -18.76
N LYS A 321 -17.49 12.80 -17.81
CA LYS A 321 -17.93 11.63 -17.01
C LYS A 321 -19.29 11.88 -16.35
N LYS A 322 -19.46 13.05 -15.72
CA LYS A 322 -20.76 13.47 -15.14
C LYS A 322 -21.83 13.66 -16.22
N SER A 323 -21.48 14.21 -17.38
CA SER A 323 -22.41 14.36 -18.50
C SER A 323 -22.91 13.02 -19.04
N CYS A 324 -22.07 11.97 -19.08
CA CYS A 324 -22.46 10.63 -19.50
C CYS A 324 -23.56 10.07 -18.58
N GLN A 325 -23.43 10.26 -17.27
CA GLN A 325 -24.46 9.86 -16.31
C GLN A 325 -25.78 10.60 -16.56
N LEU A 326 -25.74 11.92 -16.78
CA LEU A 326 -26.94 12.69 -17.10
C LEU A 326 -27.57 12.28 -18.44
N LEU A 327 -26.74 11.95 -19.45
CA LEU A 327 -27.22 11.49 -20.76
C LEU A 327 -27.97 10.15 -20.68
N GLN A 328 -27.52 9.25 -19.80
CA GLN A 328 -28.11 7.93 -19.59
C GLN A 328 -29.38 7.97 -18.73
N PHE A 329 -29.33 8.71 -17.61
CA PHE A 329 -30.33 8.58 -16.55
C PHE A 329 -31.32 9.75 -16.46
N THR A 330 -31.25 10.73 -17.37
CA THR A 330 -32.16 11.89 -17.36
C THR A 330 -32.63 12.27 -18.77
N ASP A 331 -33.73 13.03 -18.81
CA ASP A 331 -34.29 13.60 -20.05
C ASP A 331 -33.79 15.00 -20.39
N HIS A 332 -32.81 15.52 -19.65
CA HIS A 332 -32.24 16.84 -19.93
C HIS A 332 -31.75 16.94 -21.39
N SER A 333 -32.02 18.05 -22.05
CA SER A 333 -31.47 18.36 -23.36
C SER A 333 -29.94 18.44 -23.32
N ILE A 334 -29.28 18.29 -24.46
CA ILE A 334 -27.82 18.42 -24.57
C ILE A 334 -27.34 19.80 -24.07
N ALA A 335 -28.13 20.84 -24.33
CA ALA A 335 -27.86 22.20 -23.86
C ALA A 335 -27.94 22.32 -22.32
N GLU A 336 -28.97 21.72 -21.70
CA GLU A 336 -29.09 21.69 -20.24
C GLU A 336 -27.94 20.90 -19.60
N ILE A 337 -27.58 19.74 -20.15
CA ILE A 337 -26.46 18.92 -19.65
C ILE A 337 -25.13 19.69 -19.77
N SER A 338 -24.92 20.42 -20.87
CA SER A 338 -23.75 21.29 -21.04
C SER A 338 -23.64 22.31 -19.91
N ASN A 339 -24.74 22.99 -19.59
CA ASN A 339 -24.80 23.97 -18.50
C ASN A 339 -24.59 23.32 -17.12
N LEU A 340 -25.28 22.20 -16.84
CA LEU A 340 -25.20 21.46 -15.58
C LEU A 340 -23.78 20.90 -15.30
N THR A 341 -22.99 20.68 -16.35
CA THR A 341 -21.59 20.21 -16.25
C THR A 341 -20.57 21.34 -16.38
N GLY A 342 -21.01 22.60 -16.27
CA GLY A 342 -20.15 23.77 -16.13
C GLY A 342 -19.48 24.23 -17.43
N TYR A 343 -20.01 23.86 -18.59
CA TYR A 343 -19.60 24.43 -19.87
C TYR A 343 -20.39 25.71 -20.15
N SER A 344 -19.69 26.74 -20.64
CA SER A 344 -20.31 28.02 -21.02
C SER A 344 -20.93 28.01 -22.42
N SER A 345 -20.63 27.00 -23.23
CA SER A 345 -21.28 26.82 -24.53
C SER A 345 -21.47 25.35 -24.89
N PRO A 346 -22.63 24.97 -25.46
CA PRO A 346 -22.87 23.63 -25.98
C PRO A 346 -21.84 23.18 -27.01
N ASN A 347 -21.38 24.08 -27.89
CA ASN A 347 -20.37 23.77 -28.90
C ASN A 347 -19.01 23.42 -28.30
N HIS A 348 -18.62 24.03 -27.17
CA HIS A 348 -17.39 23.65 -26.48
C HIS A 348 -17.56 22.29 -25.79
N PHE A 349 -18.73 22.06 -25.16
CA PHE A 349 -19.07 20.77 -24.57
C PHE A 349 -19.01 19.63 -25.59
N GLU A 350 -19.67 19.77 -26.74
CA GLU A 350 -19.69 18.73 -27.78
C GLU A 350 -18.30 18.36 -28.28
N ARG A 351 -17.44 19.37 -28.52
CA ARG A 351 -16.04 19.14 -28.91
C ARG A 351 -15.27 18.35 -27.86
N CYS A 352 -15.36 18.76 -26.59
CA CYS A 352 -14.71 18.05 -25.49
C CYS A 352 -15.26 16.63 -25.32
N PHE A 353 -16.58 16.47 -25.41
CA PHE A 353 -17.24 15.17 -25.30
C PHE A 353 -16.73 14.23 -26.40
N HIS A 354 -16.73 14.68 -27.65
CA HIS A 354 -16.25 13.88 -28.77
C HIS A 354 -14.75 13.55 -28.66
N GLN A 355 -13.92 14.47 -28.17
CA GLN A 355 -12.50 14.21 -27.95
C GLN A 355 -12.25 13.08 -26.95
N ILE A 356 -13.05 13.00 -25.88
CA ILE A 356 -12.88 12.04 -24.79
C ILE A 356 -13.60 10.72 -25.09
N ILE A 357 -14.86 10.79 -25.52
CA ILE A 357 -15.76 9.63 -25.69
C ILE A 357 -15.75 9.07 -27.13
N LYS A 358 -15.17 9.81 -28.08
CA LYS A 358 -15.05 9.45 -29.52
C LYS A 358 -16.35 9.38 -30.31
N ILE A 359 -17.50 9.69 -29.71
CA ILE A 359 -18.81 9.84 -30.36
C ILE A 359 -19.52 11.10 -29.86
N SER A 360 -20.59 11.54 -30.51
CA SER A 360 -21.34 12.73 -30.07
C SER A 360 -22.21 12.44 -28.83
N PRO A 361 -22.58 13.46 -28.02
CA PRO A 361 -23.49 13.27 -26.88
C PRO A 361 -24.82 12.61 -27.25
N SER A 362 -25.40 13.01 -28.40
CA SER A 362 -26.66 12.44 -28.91
C SER A 362 -26.52 10.98 -29.30
N GLN A 363 -25.41 10.61 -29.96
CA GLN A 363 -25.10 9.21 -30.27
C GLN A 363 -24.88 8.40 -29.00
N TYR A 364 -24.15 8.95 -28.03
CA TYR A 364 -23.91 8.28 -26.75
C TYR A 364 -25.21 7.98 -26.01
N ARG A 365 -26.13 8.96 -25.92
CA ARG A 365 -27.46 8.76 -25.34
C ARG A 365 -28.22 7.64 -26.05
N LYS A 366 -28.25 7.63 -27.38
CA LYS A 366 -28.95 6.61 -28.17
C LYS A 366 -28.40 5.19 -27.94
N ASN A 367 -27.10 5.07 -27.66
CA ASN A 367 -26.44 3.78 -27.50
C ASN A 367 -26.52 3.20 -26.08
N ASN A 368 -26.75 4.03 -25.06
CA ASN A 368 -26.62 3.65 -23.64
C ASN A 368 -27.92 3.82 -22.85
N ARG A 369 -29.03 4.08 -23.53
CA ARG A 369 -30.38 4.17 -22.96
C ARG A 369 -31.26 3.17 -23.68
#